data_AF-A0A527UW21-F1
#
_entry.id   AF-A0A527UW21-F1
#
_cell.length_a   1.000
_cell.length_b   1.000
_cell.length_c   1.000
_cell.angle_alpha   90.00
_cell.angle_beta   90.00
_cell.angle_gamma   90.00
#
_symmetry.space_group_name_H-M   'P 1'
#
loop_
_entity.id
_entity.type
_entity.pdbx_description
1 polymer ?
#
loop_
_entity_poly.entity_id
_entity_poly.type
_entity_poly.pdbx_seq_one_letter_code
_entity_poly.pdbx_strand_id
1 'polypeptide(L)' 'MAKRDRDGHKTLAEAVRELIGTEDNRRHVNNLLGLEVEPELPPTLASLLEAIGKASRDE' A
#
# COMPACT_ATOMS: atom_id res chain seq x y z
N MET A 1 2.38 34.74 11.10
CA MET A 1 2.71 33.44 11.74
C MET A 1 1.54 33.04 12.59
N ALA A 2 0.74 32.06 12.14
CA ALA A 2 -0.42 31.59 12.91
C ALA A 2 0.09 30.64 14.00
N LYS A 3 0.06 31.11 15.26
CA LYS A 3 0.16 30.27 16.45
C LYS A 3 -0.99 29.27 16.40
N ARG A 4 -0.70 28.02 16.05
CA ARG A 4 -1.63 26.92 16.28
C ARG A 4 -1.31 26.32 17.63
N ASP A 5 -2.33 26.38 18.46
CA ASP A 5 -2.40 25.83 19.80
C ASP A 5 -2.05 24.33 19.76
N ARG A 6 -1.30 23.95 20.79
CA ARG A 6 -0.49 22.74 20.90
C ARG A 6 -1.27 21.69 21.69
N ASP A 7 -2.44 21.30 21.21
CA ASP A 7 -3.25 20.25 21.85
C ASP A 7 -3.57 19.15 20.84
N GLY A 8 -2.79 18.08 20.89
CA GLY A 8 -3.16 16.67 20.66
C GLY A 8 -3.81 16.23 19.34
N HIS A 9 -4.22 17.13 18.45
CA HIS A 9 -5.01 16.76 17.29
C HIS A 9 -4.12 16.56 16.07
N LYS A 10 -3.73 15.30 15.88
CA LYS A 10 -3.17 14.83 14.62
C LYS A 10 -4.10 15.26 13.50
N THR A 11 -3.57 15.95 12.50
CA THR A 11 -4.41 16.38 11.37
C THR A 11 -4.94 15.15 10.65
N LEU A 12 -6.13 15.23 10.05
CA LEU A 12 -6.67 14.12 9.26
C LEU A 12 -5.67 13.66 8.19
N ALA A 13 -4.93 14.60 7.59
CA ALA A 13 -3.88 14.33 6.63
C ALA A 13 -2.71 13.51 7.22
N GLU A 14 -2.28 13.80 8.45
CA GLU A 14 -1.25 12.99 9.14
C GLU A 14 -1.76 11.61 9.54
N ALA A 15 -3.02 11.52 10.00
CA ALA A 15 -3.64 10.24 10.32
C ALA A 15 -3.75 9.34 9.08
N VAL A 16 -4.15 9.91 7.94
CA VAL A 16 -4.17 9.19 6.66
C VAL A 16 -2.76 8.79 6.25
N ARG A 17 -1.76 9.67 6.35
CA ARG A 17 -0.36 9.32 6.03
C ARG A 17 0.19 8.18 6.85
N GLU A 18 -0.11 8.12 8.14
CA GLU A 18 0.31 6.98 8.96
C GLU A 18 -0.46 5.71 8.61
N LEU A 19 -1.76 5.83 8.35
CA LEU A 19 -2.56 4.70 7.91
C LEU A 19 -1.96 4.09 6.64
N ILE A 20 -1.65 4.89 5.62
CA ILE A 20 -1.06 4.41 4.36
C ILE A 20 0.47 4.38 4.37
N GLY A 21 1.11 4.51 5.54
CA GLY A 21 2.57 4.65 5.65
C GLY A 21 3.32 3.36 5.37
N THR A 22 2.67 2.21 5.55
CA THR A 22 3.24 0.89 5.26
C THR A 22 2.63 0.30 3.99
N GLU A 23 3.34 -0.62 3.34
CA GLU A 23 2.81 -1.37 2.20
C GLU A 23 1.62 -2.24 2.62
N ASP A 24 1.73 -2.94 3.76
CA ASP A 24 0.65 -3.77 4.31
C ASP A 24 -0.65 -2.99 4.51
N ASN A 25 -0.58 -1.80 5.12
CA ASN A 25 -1.79 -1.03 5.36
C ASN A 25 -2.36 -0.45 4.06
N ARG A 26 -1.51 -0.03 3.12
CA ARG A 26 -1.96 0.40 1.78
C ARG A 26 -2.74 -0.70 1.09
N ARG A 27 -2.17 -1.92 1.07
CA ARG A 27 -2.80 -3.12 0.52
C ARG A 27 -4.11 -3.44 1.23
N HIS A 28 -4.13 -3.38 2.56
CA HIS A 28 -5.33 -3.62 3.36
C HIS A 28 -6.45 -2.62 3.04
N VAL A 29 -6.13 -1.32 2.98
CA VAL A 29 -7.11 -0.27 2.64
C VAL A 29 -7.61 -0.43 1.20
N ASN A 30 -6.72 -0.73 0.25
CA ASN A 30 -7.14 -0.93 -1.13
C ASN A 30 -8.07 -2.15 -1.26
N ASN A 31 -7.75 -3.27 -0.59
CA ASN A 31 -8.62 -4.45 -0.55
C ASN A 31 -9.98 -4.13 0.10
N LEU A 32 -9.99 -3.40 1.23
CA LEU A 32 -11.22 -3.00 1.92
C LEU A 32 -12.14 -2.16 1.02
N LEU A 33 -11.55 -1.29 0.21
CA LEU A 33 -12.26 -0.39 -0.69
C LEU A 33 -12.53 -0.99 -2.08
N GLY A 34 -12.13 -2.25 -2.32
CA GLY A 34 -12.26 -2.91 -3.63
C GLY A 34 -11.47 -2.20 -4.74
N LEU A 35 -10.41 -1.48 -4.38
CA LEU A 35 -9.52 -0.82 -5.33
C LEU A 35 -8.59 -1.86 -5.95
N GLU A 36 -8.21 -1.64 -7.21
CA GLU A 36 -7.25 -2.50 -7.89
C GLU A 36 -5.92 -2.49 -7.13
N VAL A 37 -5.50 -3.67 -6.67
CA VAL A 37 -4.28 -3.86 -5.90
C VAL A 37 -3.26 -4.56 -6.78
N GLU A 38 -2.07 -3.98 -6.86
CA GLU A 38 -0.96 -4.62 -7.55
C GLU A 38 -0.66 -5.98 -6.87
N PRO A 39 -0.58 -7.08 -7.63
CA PRO A 39 -0.41 -8.41 -7.05
C PRO A 39 0.87 -8.50 -6.19
N GLU A 40 0.83 -9.31 -5.14
CA GLU A 40 2.03 -9.54 -4.32
C GLU A 40 3.12 -10.18 -5.17
N LEU A 41 4.30 -9.56 -5.17
CA LEU A 41 5.45 -10.13 -5.83
C LEU A 41 5.94 -11.35 -5.06
N PRO A 42 6.33 -12.43 -5.75
CA PRO A 42 6.89 -13.59 -5.09
C PRO A 42 8.14 -13.23 -4.27
N PRO A 43 8.36 -13.87 -3.11
CA PRO A 43 9.41 -13.46 -2.17
C PRO A 43 10.83 -13.76 -2.65
N THR A 44 10.99 -14.53 -3.73
CA THR A 44 12.29 -14.87 -4.30
C THR A 44 12.36 -14.53 -5.78
N LEU A 45 13.56 -14.20 -6.25
CA LEU A 45 13.81 -13.96 -7.67
C LEU A 45 13.42 -15.16 -8.53
N ALA A 46 13.69 -16.39 -8.07
CA ALA A 46 13.32 -17.59 -8.81
C ALA A 46 11.80 -17.71 -8.98
N SER A 47 11.03 -17.49 -7.90
CA SER A 47 9.57 -17.50 -7.95
C SER A 47 9.00 -16.34 -8.78
N LEU A 48 9.65 -15.17 -8.76
CA LEU A 48 9.26 -14.04 -9.60
C LEU A 48 9.44 -14.36 -11.09
N LEU A 49 10.58 -14.94 -11.47
CA LEU A 49 10.86 -15.34 -12.84
C LEU A 49 9.90 -16.44 -13.32
N GLU A 50 9.54 -17.38 -12.45
CA GLU A 50 8.54 -18.40 -12.76
C GLU A 50 7.15 -17.78 -12.98
N ALA A 51 6.74 -16.84 -12.13
CA ALA A 51 5.45 -16.16 -12.26
C ALA A 51 5.37 -15.33 -13.56
N ILE A 52 6.43 -14.60 -13.90
CA ILE A 52 6.53 -13.87 -15.18
C ILE A 52 6.43 -14.85 -16.36
N GLY A 53 7.17 -15.97 -16.30
CA GLY A 53 7.14 -16.98 -17.36
C GLY A 53 5.78 -17.66 -17.55
N LYS A 54 4.95 -17.75 -16.50
CA LYS A 54 3.56 -18.22 -16.58
C LYS A 54 2.65 -17.15 -17.17
N ALA A 55 2.75 -15.90 -16.69
CA ALA A 55 1.91 -14.80 -17.18
C ALA A 55 2.04 -14.58 -18.69
N SER A 56 3.26 -14.70 -19.24
CA SER A 56 3.50 -14.56 -20.69
C SER A 56 3.00 -15.74 -21.55
N ARG A 57 2.47 -16.82 -20.96
CA ARG A 57 1.95 -18.00 -21.67
C ARG A 57 0.42 -18.10 -21.66
N ASP A 58 -0.23 -17.34 -20.77
CA ASP A 58 -1.68 -17.25 -20.65
C ASP A 58 -2.28 -16.14 -21.57
N GLU A 59 -1.45 -15.46 -22.36
CA GLU A 59 -1.83 -14.58 -23.48
C GLU A 59 -1.76 -15.29 -24.83
#